data_AF-A0A3B9IS02-F1
#
_entry.id   AF-A0A3B9IS02-F1
#
_cell.length_a   1.000
_cell.length_b   1.000
_cell.length_c   1.000
_cell.angle_alpha   90.00
_cell.angle_beta   90.00
_cell.angle_gamma   90.00
#
_symmetry.space_group_name_H-M   'P 1'
#
loop_
_entity.id
_entity.type
_entity.pdbx_description
1 polymer ?
#
loop_
_entity_poly.entity_id
_entity_poly.type
_entity_poly.pdbx_seq_one_letter_code
_entity_poly.pdbx_strand_id
1 'polypeptide(L)'
;HDLGVVGHLAHRVAVLYLGQIVEIGSRAAVFERPMHPYTRKLLSAVPVADPTRRPDRPMLDGEIPSPVRRVGDAPRILSLKSVAPDHKVAETA
;
A
#
# COMPACT_ATOMS: atom_id res chain seq x y z
N HIS A 1 7.27 4.88 -4.18
CA HIS A 1 7.93 5.56 -3.06
C HIS A 1 7.52 7.03 -3.04
N ASP A 2 7.57 7.73 -4.18
CA ASP A 2 6.93 9.04 -4.31
C ASP A 2 5.43 8.90 -4.56
N LEU A 3 4.63 9.11 -3.51
CA LEU A 3 3.17 9.03 -3.59
C LEU A 3 2.53 10.32 -4.14
N GLY A 4 3.23 11.45 -4.11
CA GLY A 4 2.74 12.72 -4.66
C GLY A 4 2.62 12.64 -6.18
N VAL A 5 3.65 12.12 -6.84
CA VAL A 5 3.68 11.90 -8.29
C VAL A 5 2.63 10.88 -8.72
N VAL A 6 2.55 9.74 -8.02
CA VAL A 6 1.56 8.69 -8.31
C VAL A 6 0.14 9.23 -8.16
N GLY A 7 -0.11 10.05 -7.13
CA GLY A 7 -1.39 10.70 -6.88
C GLY A 7 -1.81 11.72 -7.94
N HIS A 8 -0.93 12.16 -8.84
CA HIS A 8 -1.27 13.14 -9.90
C HIS A 8 -1.33 12.52 -11.29
N LEU A 9 -0.55 11.45 -11.55
CA LEU A 9 -0.38 10.91 -12.90
C LEU A 9 -1.05 9.55 -13.12
N ALA A 10 -1.26 8.77 -12.06
CA ALA A 10 -1.72 7.39 -12.22
C ALA A 10 -3.25 7.29 -12.29
N HIS A 11 -3.74 6.52 -13.26
CA HIS A 11 -5.15 6.10 -13.33
C HIS A 11 -5.42 4.89 -12.42
N ARG A 12 -4.45 3.98 -12.35
CA ARG A 12 -4.48 2.77 -11.51
C ARG A 12 -3.21 2.67 -10.69
N VAL A 13 -3.35 2.18 -9.47
CA VAL A 13 -2.27 2.09 -8.47
C VAL A 13 -2.24 0.67 -7.95
N ALA A 14 -1.06 0.06 -7.93
CA ALA A 14 -0.79 -1.19 -7.25
C ALA A 14 0.22 -0.93 -6.12
N VAL A 15 -0.09 -1.41 -4.93
CA VAL A 15 0.76 -1.32 -3.74
C VAL A 15 1.45 -2.66 -3.54
N LEU A 16 2.79 -2.62 -3.47
CA LEU A 16 3.60 -3.79 -3.22
C LEU A 16 4.09 -3.84 -1.77
N TYR A 17 4.12 -5.03 -1.20
CA TYR A 17 4.77 -5.34 0.06
C TYR A 17 5.47 -6.70 -0.04
N LEU A 18 6.75 -6.76 0.36
CA LEU A 18 7.59 -7.97 0.29
C LEU A 18 7.55 -8.69 -1.07
N GLY A 19 7.56 -7.91 -2.16
CA GLY A 19 7.55 -8.44 -3.53
C GLY A 19 6.18 -8.88 -4.06
N GLN A 20 5.09 -8.65 -3.32
CA GLN A 20 3.75 -9.07 -3.71
C GLN A 20 2.77 -7.89 -3.75
N ILE A 21 1.82 -7.91 -4.68
CA ILE A 21 0.73 -6.93 -4.72
C ILE A 21 -0.19 -7.22 -3.54
N VAL A 22 -0.35 -6.23 -2.66
CA VAL A 22 -1.26 -6.32 -1.51
C VAL A 22 -2.54 -5.53 -1.72
N GLU A 23 -2.55 -4.57 -2.63
CA GLU A 23 -3.72 -3.77 -2.96
C GLU A 23 -3.58 -3.21 -4.37
N ILE A 24 -4.65 -3.23 -5.16
CA ILE A 24 -4.67 -2.65 -6.50
C ILE A 24 -6.05 -2.08 -6.82
N GLY A 25 -6.09 -0.87 -7.38
CA GLY A 25 -7.33 -0.31 -7.89
C GLY A 25 -7.15 1.02 -8.59
N SER A 26 -8.24 1.77 -8.81
CA SER A 26 -8.13 3.16 -9.24
C SER A 26 -7.37 3.99 -8.20
N ARG A 27 -6.79 5.11 -8.67
CA ARG A 27 -6.13 6.07 -7.78
C ARG A 27 -7.03 6.48 -6.61
N ALA A 28 -8.29 6.82 -6.89
CA ALA A 28 -9.26 7.21 -5.87
C ALA A 28 -9.53 6.07 -4.87
N ALA A 29 -9.75 4.85 -5.36
CA ALA A 29 -9.98 3.69 -4.49
C ALA A 29 -8.81 3.46 -3.52
N VAL A 30 -7.57 3.50 -4.01
CA VAL A 30 -6.38 3.22 -3.20
C VAL A 30 -6.01 4.38 -2.27
N PHE A 31 -6.09 5.64 -2.73
CA PHE A 31 -5.67 6.81 -1.93
C PHE A 31 -6.75 7.29 -0.95
N GLU A 32 -8.02 7.23 -1.33
CA GLU A 32 -9.12 7.80 -0.52
C GLU A 32 -9.79 6.73 0.35
N ARG A 33 -9.79 5.46 -0.09
CA ARG A 33 -10.40 4.34 0.66
C ARG A 33 -9.44 3.14 0.77
N PRO A 34 -8.20 3.33 1.29
CA PRO A 34 -7.24 2.24 1.43
C PRO A 34 -7.78 1.13 2.33
N MET A 35 -7.73 -0.11 1.84
CA MET A 35 -8.30 -1.26 2.53
C MET A 35 -7.25 -2.13 3.20
N HIS A 36 -6.07 -2.28 2.61
CA HIS A 36 -5.01 -3.08 3.21
C HIS A 36 -4.32 -2.30 4.35
N PRO A 37 -4.06 -2.92 5.53
CA PRO A 37 -3.42 -2.24 6.65
C PRO A 37 -2.07 -1.60 6.30
N TYR A 38 -1.27 -2.28 5.47
CA TYR A 38 0.00 -1.72 4.98
C TYR A 38 -0.20 -0.47 4.12
N THR A 39 -1.20 -0.44 3.23
CA THR A 39 -1.49 0.74 2.39
C THR A 39 -1.93 1.93 3.25
N ARG A 40 -2.75 1.70 4.29
CA ARG A 40 -3.14 2.74 5.24
C ARG A 40 -1.93 3.35 5.93
N LYS A 41 -1.02 2.50 6.43
CA LYS A 41 0.23 2.92 7.06
C LYS A 41 1.16 3.67 6.10
N LEU A 42 1.23 3.22 4.85
CA LEU A 42 2.03 3.89 3.82
C LEU A 42 1.49 5.29 3.50
N LEU A 43 0.16 5.43 3.37
CA LEU A 43 -0.49 6.70 3.07
C LEU A 43 -0.46 7.68 4.26
N SER A 44 -0.51 7.19 5.50
CA SER A 44 -0.37 8.07 6.69
C SER A 44 1.00 8.74 6.79
N ALA A 45 2.01 8.21 6.10
CA ALA A 45 3.34 8.82 6.04
C ALA A 45 3.45 9.95 4.99
N VAL A 46 2.44 10.14 4.13
CA VAL A 46 2.46 11.17 3.08
C VAL A 46 2.25 12.56 3.70
N PRO A 47 3.12 13.54 3.41
CA PRO A 47 2.95 14.90 3.88
C PRO A 47 1.64 15.51 3.37
N VAL A 48 0.86 16.12 4.26
CA VAL A 48 -0.29 16.94 3.88
C VAL A 48 0.23 18.30 3.44
N ALA A 49 -0.23 18.82 2.30
CA ALA A 49 0.23 20.10 1.75
C ALA A 49 -0.21 21.34 2.57
N ASP A 50 -1.08 21.14 3.56
CA ASP A 50 -1.58 22.21 4.44
C ASP A 50 -0.58 22.47 5.59
N PRO A 51 0.08 23.64 5.63
CA PRO A 51 1.08 23.97 6.64
C PRO A 51 0.49 24.15 8.05
N THR A 52 -0.84 24.30 8.19
CA THR A 52 -1.52 24.43 9.48
C THR A 52 -1.86 23.09 10.13
N ARG A 53 -1.85 22.01 9.33
CA ARG A 53 -2.11 20.64 9.78
C ARG A 53 -0.78 19.94 10.07
N ARG A 54 -0.40 19.83 11.35
CA ARG A 54 0.64 18.85 11.73
C ARG A 54 0.04 17.45 11.53
N PRO A 55 0.57 16.63 10.60
CA PRO A 55 0.11 15.25 10.50
C PRO A 55 0.54 14.53 11.77
N ASP A 56 -0.42 13.86 12.41
CA ASP A 56 -0.11 12.82 13.39
C ASP A 56 0.58 11.71 12.60
N ARG A 57 1.91 11.60 12.74
CA ARG A 57 2.73 10.63 12.00
C ARG A 57 2.85 9.39 12.87
N PRO A 58 2.00 8.37 12.69
CA PRO A 58 2.30 7.09 13.29
C PRO A 58 3.65 6.65 12.73
N MET A 59 4.66 6.55 13.60
CA MET A 59 5.91 5.91 13.24
C MET A 59 5.57 4.49 12.76
N LEU A 60 6.20 4.07 11.66
CA LEU A 60 6.14 2.68 11.25
C LEU A 60 6.94 1.88 12.28
N ASP A 61 6.29 1.43 13.34
CA ASP A 61 6.92 0.55 14.31
C ASP A 61 7.13 -0.83 13.65
N GLY A 62 8.40 -1.24 13.56
CA GLY A 62 8.82 -2.53 13.03
C GLY A 62 9.85 -2.41 11.91
N GLU A 63 10.86 -3.27 11.96
CA GLU A 63 11.80 -3.47 10.85
C GLU A 63 11.04 -4.00 9.62
N ILE A 64 11.27 -3.41 8.44
CA ILE A 64 10.73 -3.95 7.19
C ILE A 64 11.43 -5.30 6.93
N PRO A 65 10.71 -6.43 6.86
CA PRO A 65 11.34 -7.71 6.62
C PRO A 65 12.05 -7.74 5.27
N SER A 66 13.13 -8.51 5.18
CA SER A 66 13.79 -8.72 3.89
C SER A 66 12.89 -9.55 2.96
N PRO A 67 12.67 -9.12 1.70
CA PRO A 67 12.00 -9.95 0.70
C PRO A 67 12.92 -11.06 0.15
N VAL A 68 14.21 -11.07 0.50
CA VAL A 68 15.18 -12.07 0.04
C VAL A 68 14.95 -13.39 0.77
N ARG A 69 14.75 -14.47 0.01
CA ARG A 69 14.55 -15.83 0.51
C ARG A 69 15.67 -16.76 0.05
N ARG A 70 15.82 -17.88 0.76
CA ARG A 70 16.74 -18.95 0.35
C ARG A 70 16.20 -19.65 -0.90
N VAL A 71 17.10 -20.21 -1.70
CA VAL A 71 16.71 -21.10 -2.80
C VAL A 71 15.92 -22.27 -2.23
N GLY A 72 14.72 -22.52 -2.78
CA GLY A 72 13.79 -23.55 -2.29
C GLY A 72 12.75 -23.06 -1.28
N ASP A 73 12.88 -21.86 -0.70
CA ASP A 73 11.87 -21.23 0.16
C ASP A 73 10.97 -20.30 -0.66
N ALA A 74 10.00 -20.89 -1.35
CA ALA A 74 9.06 -20.11 -2.16
C ALA A 74 8.06 -19.34 -1.28
N PRO A 75 7.76 -18.06 -1.57
CA PRO A 75 6.77 -17.32 -0.82
C PRO A 75 5.36 -17.89 -1.04
N ARG A 76 4.51 -17.83 0.00
CA ARG A 76 3.08 -18.03 -0.18
C ARG A 76 2.54 -16.94 -1.11
N ILE A 77 1.92 -17.33 -2.22
CA ILE A 77 1.29 -16.37 -3.13
C ILE A 77 -0.01 -15.86 -2.50
N LEU A 78 -0.11 -14.54 -2.31
CA LEU A 78 -1.31 -13.90 -1.77
C LEU A 78 -2.44 -13.90 -2.80
N SER A 79 -3.63 -14.30 -2.38
CA SER A 79 -4.85 -14.21 -3.18
C SER A 79 -5.49 -12.82 -3.02
N LEU A 80 -5.86 -12.20 -4.14
CA LEU A 80 -6.54 -10.91 -4.15
C LEU A 80 -8.06 -11.10 -4.19
N LYS A 81 -8.77 -10.50 -3.24
CA LYS A 81 -10.23 -10.43 -3.20
C LYS A 81 -10.72 -9.08 -3.72
N SER A 82 -11.79 -9.08 -4.51
CA SER A 82 -12.45 -7.83 -4.92
C SER A 82 -13.26 -7.26 -3.76
N VAL A 83 -12.98 -6.01 -3.40
CA VAL A 83 -13.75 -5.25 -2.40
C VAL A 83 -14.67 -4.21 -3.06
N ALA A 84 -14.37 -3.84 -4.31
CA ALA A 84 -15.22 -3.06 -5.21
C ALA A 84 -14.91 -3.47 -6.67
N PRO A 85 -15.68 -3.02 -7.69
CA PRO A 85 -15.53 -3.45 -9.08
C PRO A 85 -14.11 -3.29 -9.66
N ASP A 86 -13.39 -2.25 -9.24
CA ASP A 86 -12.04 -1.93 -9.70
C ASP A 86 -10.99 -2.02 -8.59
N HIS A 87 -11.33 -2.55 -7.41
CA HIS A 87 -10.47 -2.54 -6.23
C HIS A 87 -10.32 -3.94 -5.64
N LYS A 88 -9.07 -4.42 -5.57
CA LYS A 88 -8.71 -5.73 -5.05
C LYS A 88 -7.68 -5.60 -3.94
N VAL A 89 -7.80 -6.45 -2.94
CA VAL A 89 -7.00 -6.43 -1.70
C VAL A 89 -6.55 -7.85 -1.39
N ALA A 90 -5.29 -8.02 -1.03
CA ALA A 90 -4.77 -9.30 -0.57
C ALA A 90 -5.44 -9.67 0.76
N GLU A 91 -5.76 -10.95 0.92
CA GLU A 91 -6.06 -11.48 2.24
C GLU A 91 -4.82 -11.34 3.11
N THR A 92 -4.88 -10.49 4.14
CA THR A 92 -3.82 -10.42 5.15
C THR A 92 -3.64 -11.79 5.77
N ALA A 93 -2.40 -12.27 5.79
CA ALA A 93 -2.00 -13.44 6.54
C ALA A 93 -2.06 -13.18 8.05
#